data_AF-A0A3M0WHS6-F1
#
_entry.id   AF-A0A3M0WHS6-F1
#
_cell.length_a   1.000
_cell.length_b   1.000
_cell.length_c   1.000
_cell.angle_alpha   90.00
_cell.angle_beta   90.00
_cell.angle_gamma   90.00
#
_symmetry.space_group_name_H-M   'P 1'
#
loop_
_entity.id
_entity.type
_entity.pdbx_description
1 polymer ?
#
loop_
_entity_poly.entity_id
_entity_poly.type
_entity_poly.pdbx_seq_one_letter_code
_entity_poly.pdbx_strand_id
1 'polypeptide(L)'
;MISRKAFVYILLFFLFKILSASAEGDPLVTIYRASGPYKVELAGGSFRDKDNSTDCASIVDRSSYEVSLPTGAKVKKAYLFWAASGNNVDSTVTLNNQSITSNNCHQASYIFKGTSYKYYGCYTDVTAFVETQGNGIYELKDLTIENGSPWKDVCGVAGTWFLVIVYEDATYKKNVTIHGINIYEGFELIRNNTFNDTISDFVMGNPVSGYLSYYVSEGDS
;
A
#
# COMPACT_ATOMS: atom_id res chain seq x y z
N MET A 1 -25.60 43.41 54.55
CA MET A 1 -25.42 43.41 53.08
C MET A 1 -23.92 43.40 52.81
N ILE A 2 -23.31 42.25 52.55
CA ILE A 2 -21.98 42.06 51.92
C ILE A 2 -21.84 40.55 51.63
N SER A 3 -21.22 40.28 50.48
CA SER A 3 -21.40 39.12 49.62
C SER A 3 -20.45 37.95 49.92
N ARG A 4 -20.92 36.76 49.53
CA ARG A 4 -20.24 35.45 49.46
C ARG A 4 -18.91 35.50 48.69
N LYS A 5 -17.92 34.70 49.10
CA LYS A 5 -16.99 34.03 48.18
C LYS A 5 -16.63 32.64 48.71
N ALA A 6 -17.22 31.61 48.09
CA ALA A 6 -16.80 30.22 48.26
C ALA A 6 -15.59 29.97 47.35
N PHE A 7 -14.50 29.47 47.93
CA PHE A 7 -13.33 29.01 47.18
C PHE A 7 -13.65 27.63 46.59
N VAL A 8 -13.81 27.55 45.27
CA VAL A 8 -13.87 26.29 44.53
C VAL A 8 -12.46 26.00 44.02
N TYR A 9 -11.81 24.98 44.58
CA TYR A 9 -10.57 24.44 44.02
C TYR A 9 -10.93 23.53 42.85
N ILE A 10 -10.70 24.01 41.62
CA ILE A 10 -10.81 23.20 40.41
C ILE A 10 -9.50 22.41 40.29
N LEU A 11 -9.59 21.11 40.54
CA LEU A 11 -8.51 20.16 40.34
C LEU A 11 -8.38 19.91 38.81
N LEU A 12 -7.48 20.63 38.14
CA LEU A 12 -7.13 20.35 36.75
C LEU A 12 -6.31 19.04 36.70
N PHE A 13 -6.98 17.92 36.45
CA PHE A 13 -6.32 16.69 36.02
C PHE A 13 -5.81 16.91 34.59
N PHE A 14 -4.55 17.34 34.46
CA PHE A 14 -3.80 17.17 33.22
C PHE A 14 -3.63 15.67 32.99
N LEU A 15 -4.44 15.09 32.11
CA LEU A 15 -4.14 13.80 31.49
C LEU A 15 -2.87 13.99 30.66
N PHE A 16 -1.72 13.75 31.29
CA PHE A 16 -0.47 13.55 30.56
C PHE A 16 -0.62 12.21 29.85
N LYS A 17 -1.07 12.23 28.58
CA LYS A 17 -0.91 11.07 27.70
C LYS A 17 0.59 10.79 27.65
N ILE A 18 0.99 9.68 28.28
CA ILE A 18 2.32 9.12 28.07
C ILE A 18 2.37 8.76 26.60
N LEU A 19 3.10 9.57 25.82
CA LEU A 19 3.36 9.32 24.41
C LEU A 19 4.30 8.12 24.35
N SER A 20 3.71 6.93 24.27
CA SER A 20 4.44 5.76 23.81
C SER A 20 4.64 5.99 22.33
N ALA A 21 5.88 6.08 21.86
CA ALA A 21 6.17 6.09 20.43
C ALA A 21 5.78 4.71 19.88
N SER A 22 4.55 4.58 19.41
CA SER A 22 4.16 3.52 18.49
C SER A 22 4.76 3.84 17.13
N ALA A 23 5.23 2.82 16.40
CA ALA A 23 5.28 2.95 14.95
C ALA A 23 3.88 3.42 14.50
N GLU A 24 3.82 4.58 13.87
CA GLU A 24 2.59 5.14 13.33
C GLU A 24 2.35 4.40 12.02
N GLY A 25 1.43 3.45 12.02
CA GLY A 25 1.06 2.68 10.84
C GLY A 25 -0.42 2.36 10.86
N ASP A 26 -1.03 2.34 9.68
CA ASP A 26 -2.43 2.00 9.48
C ASP A 26 -2.57 0.48 9.38
N PRO A 27 -3.39 -0.17 10.24
CA PRO A 27 -3.55 -1.62 10.24
C PRO A 27 -4.21 -2.11 8.95
N LEU A 28 -4.07 -3.40 8.63
CA LEU A 28 -4.74 -3.95 7.45
C LEU A 28 -6.26 -3.92 7.64
N VAL A 29 -6.95 -3.24 6.75
CA VAL A 29 -8.40 -3.21 6.63
C VAL A 29 -8.84 -3.84 5.32
N THR A 30 -9.96 -4.54 5.32
CA THR A 30 -10.48 -5.12 4.07
C THR A 30 -11.08 -4.05 3.18
N ILE A 31 -10.54 -3.89 1.98
CA ILE A 31 -11.03 -2.93 0.97
C ILE A 31 -11.88 -3.59 -0.12
N TYR A 32 -11.79 -4.90 -0.29
CA TYR A 32 -12.59 -5.66 -1.25
C TYR A 32 -12.82 -7.09 -0.80
N ARG A 33 -14.06 -7.56 -0.98
CA ARG A 33 -14.43 -8.97 -0.83
C ARG A 33 -15.32 -9.38 -2.00
N ALA A 34 -15.03 -10.54 -2.57
CA ALA A 34 -15.90 -11.14 -3.56
C ALA A 34 -15.76 -12.67 -3.56
N SER A 35 -16.76 -13.35 -4.09
CA SER A 35 -16.69 -14.79 -4.33
C SER A 35 -17.21 -15.08 -5.73
N GLY A 36 -16.50 -15.92 -6.47
CA GLY A 36 -16.87 -16.29 -7.82
C GLY A 36 -15.76 -17.05 -8.52
N PRO A 37 -15.90 -17.27 -9.84
CA PRO A 37 -14.84 -17.85 -10.67
C PRO A 37 -13.75 -16.81 -10.96
N TYR A 38 -13.20 -16.23 -9.90
CA TYR A 38 -12.25 -15.13 -9.96
C TYR A 38 -10.82 -15.60 -9.74
N LYS A 39 -9.89 -14.93 -10.41
CA LYS A 39 -8.44 -15.04 -10.24
C LYS A 39 -7.85 -13.65 -10.00
N VAL A 40 -6.61 -13.62 -9.53
CA VAL A 40 -5.84 -12.40 -9.30
C VAL A 40 -4.61 -12.42 -10.19
N GLU A 41 -4.38 -11.32 -10.89
CA GLU A 41 -3.11 -11.00 -11.53
C GLU A 41 -2.44 -9.87 -10.73
N LEU A 42 -1.14 -10.01 -10.49
CA LEU A 42 -0.34 -9.01 -9.78
C LEU A 42 0.71 -8.46 -10.73
N ALA A 43 0.86 -7.14 -10.73
CA ALA A 43 1.91 -6.42 -11.44
C ALA A 43 2.54 -5.39 -10.51
N GLY A 44 3.76 -4.93 -10.79
CA GLY A 44 4.41 -3.90 -9.99
C GLY A 44 5.90 -3.81 -10.25
N GLY A 45 6.54 -2.86 -9.58
CA GLY A 45 7.97 -2.67 -9.75
C GLY A 45 8.58 -1.74 -8.71
N SER A 46 9.90 -1.72 -8.69
CA SER A 46 10.71 -0.76 -7.94
C SER A 46 11.16 0.37 -8.86
N PHE A 47 11.33 1.56 -8.28
CA PHE A 47 12.01 2.69 -8.89
C PHE A 47 13.50 2.70 -8.55
N ARG A 48 13.96 1.89 -7.59
CA ARG A 48 15.38 1.68 -7.35
C ARG A 48 15.95 0.71 -8.39
N ASP A 49 17.06 1.09 -9.00
CA ASP A 49 17.72 0.34 -10.07
C ASP A 49 19.12 -0.17 -9.69
N LYS A 50 19.54 0.05 -8.44
CA LYS A 50 20.80 -0.41 -7.86
C LYS A 50 20.59 -0.95 -6.45
N ASP A 51 21.39 -1.96 -6.10
CA ASP A 51 21.45 -2.51 -4.76
C ASP A 51 22.12 -1.55 -3.75
N ASN A 52 22.07 -1.90 -2.46
CA ASN A 52 22.59 -1.06 -1.39
C ASN A 52 24.11 -0.88 -1.39
N SER A 53 24.85 -1.84 -1.95
CA SER A 53 26.31 -1.82 -2.04
C SER A 53 26.83 -1.02 -3.23
N THR A 54 26.01 -0.88 -4.27
CA THR A 54 26.32 -0.11 -5.47
C THR A 54 25.91 1.36 -5.31
N ASP A 55 24.62 1.62 -5.11
CA ASP A 55 24.08 2.96 -4.87
C ASP A 55 22.65 2.88 -4.32
N CYS A 56 22.48 3.01 -3.00
CA CYS A 56 21.16 2.93 -2.40
C CYS A 56 20.25 4.15 -2.62
N ALA A 57 20.71 5.18 -3.34
CA ALA A 57 19.90 6.35 -3.71
C ALA A 57 19.62 6.44 -5.22
N SER A 58 20.17 5.52 -6.02
CA SER A 58 19.91 5.46 -7.45
C SER A 58 18.45 5.09 -7.72
N ILE A 59 17.77 5.97 -8.46
CA ILE A 59 16.38 5.78 -8.88
C ILE A 59 16.25 6.06 -10.38
N VAL A 60 15.28 5.41 -11.01
CA VAL A 60 14.80 5.71 -12.37
C VAL A 60 13.55 6.59 -12.32
N ASP A 61 13.19 7.21 -13.44
CA ASP A 61 12.02 8.09 -13.56
C ASP A 61 10.70 7.33 -13.80
N ARG A 62 10.80 6.03 -14.10
CA ARG A 62 9.67 5.15 -14.44
C ARG A 62 9.96 3.70 -14.09
N SER A 63 8.91 2.93 -13.86
CA SER A 63 8.97 1.50 -13.60
C SER A 63 7.83 0.78 -14.31
N SER A 64 8.12 -0.37 -14.93
CA SER A 64 7.19 -1.05 -15.84
C SER A 64 7.05 -2.54 -15.55
N TYR A 65 5.86 -3.07 -15.80
CA TYR A 65 5.56 -4.49 -15.69
C TYR A 65 4.58 -4.93 -16.78
N GLU A 66 4.73 -6.16 -17.29
CA GLU A 66 3.83 -6.71 -18.31
C GLU A 66 2.65 -7.45 -17.66
N VAL A 67 1.43 -7.02 -17.98
CA VAL A 67 0.18 -7.67 -17.56
C VAL A 67 -0.35 -8.53 -18.71
N SER A 68 -0.61 -9.80 -18.43
CA SER A 68 -1.14 -10.76 -19.41
C SER A 68 -2.30 -11.58 -18.84
N LEU A 69 -3.52 -11.10 -19.06
CA LEU A 69 -4.74 -11.81 -18.72
C LEU A 69 -5.13 -12.82 -19.81
N PRO A 70 -5.70 -13.99 -19.45
CA PRO A 70 -6.20 -14.97 -20.41
C PRO A 70 -7.26 -14.39 -21.36
N THR A 71 -7.33 -14.92 -22.59
CA THR A 71 -8.37 -14.54 -23.56
C THR A 71 -9.77 -14.70 -22.98
N GLY A 72 -10.58 -13.64 -23.11
CA GLY A 72 -11.95 -13.62 -22.59
C GLY A 72 -12.06 -13.32 -21.09
N ALA A 73 -10.94 -13.06 -20.40
CA ALA A 73 -10.95 -12.58 -19.03
C ALA A 73 -11.75 -11.28 -18.92
N LYS A 74 -12.55 -11.16 -17.85
CA LYS A 74 -13.31 -9.94 -17.53
C LYS A 74 -12.80 -9.36 -16.24
N VAL A 75 -12.23 -8.17 -16.30
CA VAL A 75 -11.81 -7.43 -15.09
C VAL A 75 -13.05 -7.20 -14.21
N LYS A 76 -12.89 -7.44 -12.91
CA LYS A 76 -13.94 -7.27 -11.89
C LYS A 76 -13.60 -6.16 -10.92
N LYS A 77 -12.31 -6.02 -10.61
CA LYS A 77 -11.78 -5.00 -9.74
C LYS A 77 -10.29 -4.82 -10.03
N ALA A 78 -9.80 -3.59 -9.99
CA ALA A 78 -8.37 -3.35 -9.97
C ALA A 78 -8.02 -2.22 -8.98
N TYR A 79 -6.92 -2.39 -8.25
CA TYR A 79 -6.40 -1.38 -7.35
C TYR A 79 -4.92 -1.13 -7.66
N LEU A 80 -4.58 0.14 -7.86
CA LEU A 80 -3.20 0.60 -7.96
C LEU A 80 -2.75 1.07 -6.58
N PHE A 81 -1.54 0.69 -6.21
CA PHE A 81 -0.88 1.08 -4.98
C PHE A 81 0.50 1.64 -5.33
N TRP A 82 0.94 2.66 -4.61
CA TRP A 82 2.31 3.17 -4.68
C TRP A 82 2.78 3.65 -3.32
N ALA A 83 4.09 3.59 -3.09
CA ALA A 83 4.70 4.06 -1.86
C ALA A 83 6.12 4.56 -2.12
N ALA A 84 6.56 5.56 -1.35
CA ALA A 84 7.91 6.08 -1.45
C ALA A 84 8.43 6.73 -0.15
N SER A 85 9.75 6.92 -0.09
CA SER A 85 10.40 7.81 0.86
C SER A 85 10.08 9.27 0.52
N GLY A 86 9.67 10.04 1.53
CA GLY A 86 9.36 11.45 1.33
C GLY A 86 8.67 12.10 2.52
N ASN A 87 8.89 13.41 2.68
CA ASN A 87 8.26 14.23 3.70
C ASN A 87 6.82 14.60 3.36
N ASN A 88 6.53 14.73 2.06
CA ASN A 88 5.21 15.07 1.54
C ASN A 88 4.64 13.88 0.79
N VAL A 89 3.35 13.63 0.97
CA VAL A 89 2.63 12.58 0.25
C VAL A 89 2.46 13.02 -1.20
N ASP A 90 2.84 12.14 -2.13
CA ASP A 90 2.48 12.28 -3.53
C ASP A 90 1.20 11.48 -3.81
N SER A 91 0.08 12.19 -3.90
CA SER A 91 -1.23 11.58 -4.13
C SER A 91 -1.55 11.38 -5.61
N THR A 92 -0.65 11.73 -6.54
CA THR A 92 -0.90 11.67 -7.97
C THR A 92 0.29 11.09 -8.72
N VAL A 93 0.06 10.03 -9.48
CA VAL A 93 1.06 9.40 -10.35
C VAL A 93 0.55 9.33 -11.78
N THR A 94 1.41 8.98 -12.72
CA THR A 94 1.00 8.72 -14.11
C THR A 94 1.13 7.23 -14.42
N LEU A 95 0.03 6.58 -14.81
CA LEU A 95 -0.01 5.19 -15.27
C LEU A 95 -0.41 5.16 -16.76
N ASN A 96 0.46 4.64 -17.63
CA ASN A 96 0.30 4.63 -19.10
C ASN A 96 -0.21 5.96 -19.67
N ASN A 97 0.43 7.06 -19.29
CA ASN A 97 0.10 8.42 -19.72
C ASN A 97 -1.28 8.95 -19.25
N GLN A 98 -1.93 8.28 -18.29
CA GLN A 98 -3.11 8.80 -17.59
C GLN A 98 -2.71 9.22 -16.17
N SER A 99 -3.16 10.42 -15.76
CA SER A 99 -2.98 10.88 -14.39
C SER A 99 -3.95 10.12 -13.48
N ILE A 100 -3.41 9.50 -12.44
CA ILE A 100 -4.14 8.74 -11.43
C ILE A 100 -3.97 9.43 -10.09
N THR A 101 -5.06 9.91 -9.51
CA THR A 101 -5.06 10.55 -8.19
C THR A 101 -5.75 9.66 -7.16
N SER A 102 -5.16 9.53 -5.98
CA SER A 102 -5.74 8.86 -4.83
C SER A 102 -6.24 9.85 -3.78
N ASN A 103 -7.36 9.50 -3.14
CA ASN A 103 -7.82 10.13 -1.90
C ASN A 103 -7.55 9.25 -0.66
N ASN A 104 -7.01 8.04 -0.85
CA ASN A 104 -6.62 7.14 0.22
C ASN A 104 -5.09 7.07 0.24
N CYS A 105 -4.51 7.86 1.13
CA CYS A 105 -3.08 7.91 1.32
C CYS A 105 -2.76 7.91 2.81
N HIS A 106 -1.64 7.30 3.12
CA HIS A 106 -1.10 7.10 4.45
C HIS A 106 0.27 7.75 4.52
N GLN A 107 0.65 8.17 5.72
CA GLN A 107 2.00 8.61 6.00
C GLN A 107 2.42 8.02 7.34
N ALA A 108 3.61 7.44 7.33
CA ALA A 108 4.22 6.85 8.50
C ALA A 108 5.62 7.43 8.69
N SER A 109 6.09 7.42 9.94
CA SER A 109 7.45 7.82 10.23
C SER A 109 8.08 6.93 11.29
N TYR A 110 9.41 6.77 11.23
CA TYR A 110 10.17 6.19 12.31
C TYR A 110 11.35 7.08 12.68
N ILE A 111 11.72 7.04 13.96
CA ILE A 111 12.89 7.75 14.48
C ILE A 111 14.06 6.78 14.57
N PHE A 112 15.18 7.11 13.95
CA PHE A 112 16.43 6.38 14.09
C PHE A 112 17.60 7.33 14.34
N LYS A 113 18.35 7.06 15.42
CA LYS A 113 19.49 7.89 15.85
C LYS A 113 19.15 9.39 15.96
N GLY A 114 17.92 9.72 16.34
CA GLY A 114 17.45 11.11 16.47
C GLY A 114 16.95 11.76 15.18
N THR A 115 17.02 11.06 14.05
CA THR A 115 16.50 11.53 12.75
C THR A 115 15.15 10.87 12.45
N SER A 116 14.19 11.67 11.99
CA SER A 116 12.89 11.18 11.52
C SER A 116 12.97 10.82 10.05
N TYR A 117 12.49 9.61 9.71
CA TYR A 117 12.38 9.13 8.34
C TYR A 117 10.90 8.97 8.02
N LYS A 118 10.43 9.69 6.98
CA LYS A 118 9.04 9.67 6.56
C LYS A 118 8.87 8.89 5.26
N TYR A 119 7.75 8.20 5.17
CA TYR A 119 7.33 7.43 4.01
C TYR A 119 5.84 7.63 3.84
N TYR A 120 5.39 7.53 2.60
CA TYR A 120 3.98 7.58 2.28
C TYR A 120 3.59 6.43 1.38
N GLY A 121 2.31 6.10 1.41
CA GLY A 121 1.70 5.11 0.53
C GLY A 121 0.31 5.58 0.14
N CYS A 122 -0.15 5.22 -1.05
CA CYS A 122 -1.48 5.53 -1.53
C CYS A 122 -2.05 4.35 -2.30
N TYR A 123 -3.38 4.25 -2.33
CA TYR A 123 -4.06 3.29 -3.18
C TYR A 123 -5.37 3.84 -3.75
N THR A 124 -5.71 3.43 -4.97
CA THR A 124 -6.97 3.83 -5.61
C THR A 124 -7.51 2.76 -6.53
N ASP A 125 -8.82 2.79 -6.74
CA ASP A 125 -9.51 1.93 -7.69
C ASP A 125 -9.21 2.40 -9.12
N VAL A 126 -8.62 1.51 -9.91
CA VAL A 126 -8.29 1.73 -11.33
C VAL A 126 -9.01 0.75 -12.24
N THR A 127 -10.13 0.16 -11.80
CA THR A 127 -10.88 -0.87 -12.54
C THR A 127 -11.22 -0.41 -13.95
N ALA A 128 -11.83 0.78 -14.10
CA ALA A 128 -12.21 1.31 -15.41
C ALA A 128 -11.02 1.57 -16.33
N PHE A 129 -9.89 1.99 -15.75
CA PHE A 129 -8.64 2.18 -16.49
C PHE A 129 -8.11 0.83 -17.01
N VAL A 130 -8.01 -0.18 -16.16
CA VAL A 130 -7.52 -1.53 -16.52
C VAL A 130 -8.45 -2.21 -17.52
N GLU A 131 -9.77 -2.06 -17.38
CA GLU A 131 -10.77 -2.54 -18.35
C GLU A 131 -10.55 -1.96 -19.75
N THR A 132 -10.17 -0.68 -19.82
CA THR A 132 -9.93 0.01 -21.09
C THR A 132 -8.55 -0.31 -21.65
N GLN A 133 -7.53 -0.36 -20.79
CA GLN A 133 -6.13 -0.59 -21.16
C GLN A 133 -5.89 -2.04 -21.62
N GLY A 134 -6.45 -3.02 -20.91
CA GLY A 134 -6.28 -4.45 -21.21
C GLY A 134 -4.85 -4.96 -20.98
N ASN A 135 -4.47 -6.00 -21.72
CA ASN A 135 -3.13 -6.58 -21.66
C ASN A 135 -2.07 -5.63 -22.23
N GLY A 136 -0.85 -5.74 -21.70
CA GLY A 136 0.31 -5.00 -22.20
C GLY A 136 1.21 -4.52 -21.07
N ILE A 137 2.11 -3.59 -21.42
CA ILE A 137 3.03 -2.99 -20.45
C ILE A 137 2.29 -1.90 -19.67
N TYR A 138 2.32 -2.02 -18.35
CA TYR A 138 1.90 -1.00 -17.41
C TYR A 138 3.15 -0.27 -16.92
N GLU A 139 3.28 1.01 -17.27
CA GLU A 139 4.38 1.89 -16.88
C GLU A 139 3.86 2.95 -15.92
N LEU A 140 4.43 2.98 -14.71
CA LEU A 140 4.19 4.04 -13.73
C LEU A 140 5.37 5.03 -13.75
N LYS A 141 5.05 6.31 -13.76
CA LYS A 141 6.02 7.41 -13.73
C LYS A 141 5.46 8.59 -12.92
N ASP A 142 6.28 9.63 -12.80
CA ASP A 142 5.98 10.86 -12.07
C ASP A 142 5.73 10.64 -10.56
N LEU A 143 6.26 9.55 -9.99
CA LEU A 143 6.25 9.32 -8.54
C LEU A 143 7.37 10.13 -7.87
N THR A 144 7.01 11.01 -6.94
CA THR A 144 7.98 11.84 -6.21
C THR A 144 8.71 11.05 -5.13
N ILE A 145 9.97 10.70 -5.36
CA ILE A 145 10.80 9.95 -4.40
C ILE A 145 11.89 10.86 -3.83
N GLU A 146 11.90 11.10 -2.52
CA GLU A 146 13.04 11.73 -1.86
C GLU A 146 14.16 10.70 -1.69
N ASN A 147 15.19 10.80 -2.54
CA ASN A 147 16.38 9.94 -2.53
C ASN A 147 17.62 10.62 -1.91
N GLY A 148 17.42 11.79 -1.27
CA GLY A 148 18.47 12.55 -0.60
C GLY A 148 18.70 12.15 0.87
N SER A 149 19.45 12.98 1.60
CA SER A 149 19.50 12.90 3.06
C SER A 149 18.11 13.25 3.65
N PRO A 150 17.61 12.57 4.69
CA PRO A 150 18.33 11.57 5.48
C PRO A 150 18.27 10.13 4.93
N TRP A 151 17.36 9.80 4.01
CA TRP A 151 17.11 8.42 3.56
C TRP A 151 18.35 7.76 2.94
N LYS A 152 19.08 8.48 2.08
CA LYS A 152 20.29 7.93 1.44
C LYS A 152 21.37 7.51 2.44
N ASP A 153 21.45 8.18 3.59
CA ASP A 153 22.54 7.99 4.56
C ASP A 153 22.38 6.68 5.35
N VAL A 154 21.21 6.05 5.25
CA VAL A 154 20.89 4.76 5.88
C VAL A 154 20.35 3.74 4.89
N CYS A 155 20.47 4.02 3.59
CA CYS A 155 19.88 3.22 2.52
C CYS A 155 18.38 2.94 2.72
N GLY A 156 17.66 3.96 3.17
CA GLY A 156 16.22 3.94 3.40
C GLY A 156 15.42 4.54 2.24
N VAL A 157 16.00 4.72 1.05
CA VAL A 157 15.28 5.21 -0.12
C VAL A 157 14.34 4.11 -0.60
N ALA A 158 13.07 4.44 -0.77
CA ALA A 158 12.05 3.50 -1.22
C ALA A 158 11.20 4.18 -2.30
N GLY A 159 10.79 3.41 -3.30
CA GLY A 159 9.92 3.87 -4.37
C GLY A 159 9.38 2.66 -5.10
N THR A 160 8.09 2.40 -4.96
CA THR A 160 7.48 1.19 -5.49
C THR A 160 6.04 1.43 -5.91
N TRP A 161 5.55 0.52 -6.74
CA TRP A 161 4.14 0.42 -7.07
C TRP A 161 3.75 -1.02 -7.29
N PHE A 162 2.46 -1.31 -7.12
CA PHE A 162 1.87 -2.57 -7.53
C PHE A 162 0.41 -2.39 -7.92
N LEU A 163 -0.08 -3.31 -8.76
CA LEU A 163 -1.41 -3.35 -9.31
C LEU A 163 -1.99 -4.73 -9.01
N VAL A 164 -3.14 -4.75 -8.36
CA VAL A 164 -3.91 -5.96 -8.11
C VAL A 164 -5.09 -5.96 -9.07
N ILE A 165 -5.18 -6.98 -9.94
CA ILE A 165 -6.30 -7.13 -10.89
C ILE A 165 -7.06 -8.40 -10.54
N VAL A 166 -8.30 -8.24 -10.08
CA VAL A 166 -9.26 -9.33 -9.95
C VAL A 166 -10.00 -9.48 -11.27
N TYR A 167 -10.00 -10.68 -11.84
CA TYR A 167 -10.69 -10.96 -13.09
C TYR A 167 -11.45 -12.28 -13.05
N GLU A 168 -12.54 -12.36 -13.81
CA GLU A 168 -13.26 -13.60 -14.10
C GLU A 168 -12.57 -14.31 -15.26
N ASP A 169 -12.12 -15.55 -15.04
CA ASP A 169 -11.47 -16.36 -16.07
C ASP A 169 -12.52 -17.11 -16.91
N ALA A 170 -12.55 -16.88 -18.22
CA ALA A 170 -13.51 -17.52 -19.12
C ALA A 170 -13.33 -19.05 -19.25
N THR A 171 -12.16 -19.57 -18.91
CA THR A 171 -11.87 -21.02 -18.92
C THR A 171 -12.40 -21.74 -17.69
N TYR A 172 -12.84 -20.98 -16.70
CA TYR A 172 -13.35 -21.51 -15.45
C TYR A 172 -14.70 -22.18 -15.64
N LYS A 173 -14.81 -23.47 -15.30
CA LYS A 173 -16.10 -24.17 -15.34
C LYS A 173 -17.00 -23.56 -14.27
N LYS A 174 -18.06 -22.88 -14.72
CA LYS A 174 -19.06 -22.12 -13.95
C LYS A 174 -19.66 -22.82 -12.71
N ASN A 175 -19.43 -24.13 -12.54
CA ASN A 175 -20.08 -24.99 -11.56
C ASN A 175 -19.12 -25.75 -10.61
N VAL A 176 -17.79 -25.53 -10.65
CA VAL A 176 -16.87 -26.43 -9.94
C VAL A 176 -15.96 -25.77 -8.90
N THR A 177 -15.62 -24.49 -9.04
CA THR A 177 -14.79 -23.87 -8.00
C THR A 177 -15.07 -22.37 -7.83
N ILE A 178 -15.23 -21.97 -6.57
CA ILE A 178 -15.55 -20.60 -6.18
C ILE A 178 -14.39 -20.19 -5.28
N HIS A 179 -13.70 -19.12 -5.66
CA HIS A 179 -12.66 -18.55 -4.84
C HIS A 179 -13.22 -17.34 -4.10
N GLY A 180 -13.11 -17.35 -2.78
CA GLY A 180 -13.24 -16.13 -1.98
C GLY A 180 -11.98 -15.29 -2.15
N ILE A 181 -12.12 -14.06 -2.63
CA ILE A 181 -11.04 -13.08 -2.73
C ILE A 181 -11.30 -12.01 -1.69
N ASN A 182 -10.31 -11.80 -0.83
CA ASN A 182 -10.26 -10.69 0.11
C ASN A 182 -9.00 -9.88 -0.21
N ILE A 183 -9.14 -8.57 -0.41
CA ILE A 183 -8.00 -7.65 -0.53
C ILE A 183 -7.97 -6.78 0.72
N TYR A 184 -6.81 -6.74 1.36
CA TYR A 184 -6.54 -5.97 2.55
C TYR A 184 -5.54 -4.86 2.22
N GLU A 185 -5.68 -3.72 2.87
CA GLU A 185 -4.84 -2.55 2.68
C GLU A 185 -4.51 -1.93 4.03
N GLY A 186 -3.28 -1.49 4.19
CA GLY A 186 -2.75 -0.85 5.38
C GLY A 186 -1.32 -0.40 5.09
N PHE A 187 -0.74 0.38 5.99
CA PHE A 187 0.57 0.98 5.79
C PHE A 187 1.36 1.03 7.10
N GLU A 188 2.30 0.11 7.26
CA GLU A 188 3.14 0.04 8.45
C GLU A 188 4.63 0.00 8.09
N LEU A 189 5.43 0.75 8.84
CA LEU A 189 6.89 0.74 8.71
C LEU A 189 7.48 -0.31 9.65
N ILE A 190 8.06 -1.35 9.04
CA ILE A 190 8.69 -2.45 9.76
C ILE A 190 10.20 -2.28 9.73
N ARG A 191 10.82 -2.19 10.92
CA ARG A 191 12.28 -2.13 11.04
C ARG A 191 12.75 -2.83 12.30
N ASN A 192 13.51 -3.92 12.15
CA ASN A 192 13.99 -4.76 13.25
C ASN A 192 12.87 -5.15 14.24
N ASN A 193 11.65 -5.28 13.75
CA ASN A 193 10.47 -5.58 14.54
C ASN A 193 9.61 -6.62 13.84
N THR A 194 8.72 -7.25 14.59
CA THR A 194 7.73 -8.19 14.05
C THR A 194 6.41 -7.45 13.84
N PHE A 195 5.85 -7.57 12.64
CA PHE A 195 4.48 -7.21 12.36
C PHE A 195 3.58 -8.44 12.59
N ASN A 196 2.52 -8.28 13.38
CA ASN A 196 1.52 -9.31 13.61
C ASN A 196 0.16 -8.75 13.26
N ASP A 197 -0.52 -9.36 12.29
CA ASP A 197 -1.88 -9.01 11.93
C ASP A 197 -2.75 -10.27 11.86
N THR A 198 -4.05 -10.12 12.14
CA THR A 198 -5.03 -11.19 12.06
C THR A 198 -5.95 -10.94 10.87
N ILE A 199 -5.72 -11.68 9.80
CA ILE A 199 -6.64 -11.73 8.66
C ILE A 199 -7.73 -12.79 8.92
N SER A 200 -8.99 -12.36 8.87
CA SER A 200 -10.18 -13.19 9.14
C SER A 200 -11.05 -13.37 7.89
N ASP A 201 -12.17 -14.10 8.03
CA ASP A 201 -13.24 -14.18 7.03
C ASP A 201 -12.87 -14.82 5.68
N PHE A 202 -12.02 -15.85 5.71
CA PHE A 202 -11.79 -16.69 4.55
C PHE A 202 -13.01 -17.55 4.25
N VAL A 203 -13.57 -17.39 3.05
CA VAL A 203 -14.56 -18.32 2.51
C VAL A 203 -13.82 -19.39 1.71
N MET A 204 -13.75 -20.60 2.26
CA MET A 204 -13.07 -21.72 1.61
C MET A 204 -14.02 -22.43 0.65
N GLY A 205 -13.58 -22.64 -0.59
CA GLY A 205 -14.28 -23.47 -1.58
C GLY A 205 -14.17 -24.98 -1.29
N ASN A 206 -14.86 -25.79 -2.09
CA ASN A 206 -14.72 -27.25 -2.09
C ASN A 206 -14.29 -27.72 -3.51
N PRO A 207 -13.12 -28.37 -3.67
CA PRO A 207 -12.14 -28.71 -2.65
C PRO A 207 -11.47 -27.48 -2.04
N VAL A 208 -11.03 -27.61 -0.79
CA VAL A 208 -10.36 -26.55 -0.03
C VAL A 208 -9.01 -26.28 -0.66
N SER A 209 -8.88 -25.14 -1.33
CA SER A 209 -7.63 -24.59 -1.86
C SER A 209 -7.65 -23.09 -1.65
N GLY A 210 -6.51 -22.54 -1.23
CA GLY A 210 -6.35 -21.11 -0.95
C GLY A 210 -4.90 -20.70 -1.15
N TYR A 211 -4.70 -19.44 -1.51
CA TYR A 211 -3.40 -18.81 -1.67
C TYR A 211 -3.43 -17.50 -0.89
N LEU A 212 -2.36 -17.20 -0.15
CA LEU A 212 -2.15 -15.91 0.48
C LEU A 212 -0.94 -15.26 -0.20
N SER A 213 -1.14 -14.08 -0.75
CA SER A 213 -0.07 -13.24 -1.27
C SER A 213 0.02 -12.00 -0.38
N TYR A 214 1.22 -11.72 0.13
CA TYR A 214 1.55 -10.46 0.77
C TYR A 214 2.48 -9.68 -0.14
N TYR A 215 2.32 -8.36 -0.18
CA TYR A 215 3.29 -7.47 -0.81
C TYR A 215 4.00 -6.71 0.30
N VAL A 216 5.31 -6.91 0.41
CA VAL A 216 6.19 -6.17 1.32
C VAL A 216 7.22 -5.50 0.43
N SER A 217 7.30 -4.18 0.53
CA SER A 217 8.34 -3.42 -0.16
C SER A 217 9.44 -3.09 0.82
N GLU A 218 10.63 -3.65 0.59
CA GLU A 218 11.85 -3.22 1.28
C GLU A 218 12.59 -2.12 0.50
N GLY A 219 12.09 -1.77 -0.69
CA GLY A 219 12.68 -0.77 -1.57
C GLY A 219 13.99 -1.20 -2.23
N ASP A 220 14.58 -2.35 -1.90
CA ASP A 220 15.67 -2.95 -2.66
C ASP A 220 15.17 -3.97 -3.70
N SER A 221 15.99 -4.16 -4.73
CA SER A 221 15.75 -5.02 -5.90
C SER A 221 16.31 -6.42 -5.69
#